data_AF-A0AAN8DFM6-F1
#
_entry.id   AF-A0AAN8DFM6-F1
#
_cell.length_a   1.000
_cell.length_b   1.000
_cell.length_c   1.000
_cell.angle_alpha   90.00
_cell.angle_beta   90.00
_cell.angle_gamma   90.00
#
_symmetry.space_group_name_H-M   'P 1'
#
loop_
_entity.id
_entity.type
_entity.pdbx_description
1 polymer ?
#
loop_
_entity_poly.entity_id
_entity_poly.type
_entity_poly.pdbx_seq_one_letter_code
_entity_poly.pdbx_strand_id
1 'polypeptide(L)'
;MSTIRLLLSCLLFKEVISLSGNFWHITDLHWDPTYELSDDPQLVCQSSGKRPAANAGQFGDYACDSPWLLINSSVYAMKDILPDPDFIVWTGDDTPHADLGAEVVLPIISNLTHIISQVFPNTKVYSAMGNHDFHPKSQLPAGPDDIYDQTAEMWQDWLDPASKETFKKGGYYTEKLLNQTGFQDAGTKHKPLL
;
A
#
# COMPACT_ATOMS: atom_id res chain seq x y z
N MET A 1 38.97 -40.66 -51.71
CA MET A 1 39.30 -39.54 -50.79
C MET A 1 37.98 -38.86 -50.45
N SER A 2 37.39 -39.19 -49.29
CA SER A 2 36.06 -38.73 -48.90
C SER A 2 36.19 -37.65 -47.83
N THR A 3 35.72 -36.44 -48.14
CA THR A 3 35.69 -35.28 -47.26
C THR A 3 34.56 -35.42 -46.23
N ILE A 4 34.90 -35.62 -44.96
CA ILE A 4 33.94 -35.53 -43.85
C ILE A 4 33.80 -34.05 -43.50
N ARG A 5 32.64 -33.46 -43.81
CA ARG A 5 32.22 -32.16 -43.29
C ARG A 5 31.69 -32.38 -41.87
N LEU A 6 32.45 -31.95 -40.88
CA LEU A 6 31.97 -31.86 -39.50
C LEU A 6 31.09 -30.59 -39.40
N LEU A 7 29.77 -30.76 -39.42
CA LEU A 7 28.83 -29.71 -39.06
C LEU A 7 28.89 -29.52 -37.55
N LEU A 8 29.65 -28.52 -37.08
CA LEU A 8 29.49 -27.99 -35.73
C LEU A 8 28.12 -27.29 -35.67
N SER A 9 27.12 -28.03 -35.21
CA SER A 9 25.90 -27.43 -34.69
C SER A 9 26.27 -26.75 -33.38
N CYS A 10 26.58 -25.45 -33.43
CA CYS A 10 26.60 -24.60 -32.25
C CYS A 10 25.16 -24.53 -31.72
N LEU A 11 24.83 -25.46 -30.82
CA LEU A 11 23.68 -25.32 -29.92
C LEU A 11 23.89 -24.04 -29.13
N LEU A 12 23.27 -22.96 -29.61
CA LEU A 12 23.04 -21.74 -28.85
C LEU A 12 22.14 -22.13 -27.67
N PHE A 13 22.75 -22.59 -26.58
CA PHE A 13 22.14 -22.48 -25.26
C PHE A 13 22.02 -20.98 -24.99
N LYS A 14 20.90 -20.38 -25.43
CA LYS A 14 20.40 -19.18 -24.79
C LYS A 14 20.08 -19.61 -23.38
N GLU A 15 20.96 -19.29 -22.43
CA GLU A 15 20.57 -19.24 -21.03
C GLU A 15 19.31 -18.38 -20.97
N VAL A 16 18.17 -19.02 -20.74
CA VAL A 16 16.97 -18.31 -20.33
C VAL A 16 17.29 -17.86 -18.92
N ILE A 17 17.87 -16.67 -18.82
CA ILE A 17 17.96 -15.97 -17.54
C ILE A 17 16.51 -15.78 -17.12
N SER A 18 16.06 -16.57 -16.15
CA SER A 18 14.79 -16.33 -15.49
C SER A 18 14.93 -14.98 -14.79
N LEU A 19 14.31 -13.96 -15.37
CA LEU A 19 14.19 -12.65 -14.73
C LEU A 19 13.29 -12.86 -13.51
N SER A 20 13.92 -12.99 -12.35
CA SER A 20 13.24 -12.97 -11.06
C SER A 20 13.09 -11.53 -10.62
N GLY A 21 11.86 -11.11 -10.37
CA GLY A 21 11.54 -9.82 -9.75
C GLY A 21 11.11 -9.98 -8.31
N ASN A 22 11.16 -8.91 -7.53
CA ASN A 22 10.67 -8.87 -6.15
C ASN A 22 9.89 -7.59 -5.92
N PHE A 23 8.77 -7.69 -5.22
CA PHE A 23 7.94 -6.56 -4.83
C PHE A 23 7.47 -6.73 -3.39
N TRP A 24 7.15 -5.62 -2.74
CA TRP A 24 6.46 -5.65 -1.45
C TRP A 24 4.95 -5.63 -1.65
N HIS A 25 4.23 -6.33 -0.79
CA HIS A 25 2.79 -6.13 -0.62
C HIS A 25 2.53 -5.78 0.85
N ILE A 26 1.95 -4.59 1.07
CA ILE A 26 1.53 -4.10 2.38
C ILE A 26 0.04 -3.73 2.34
N THR A 27 -0.63 -3.83 3.49
CA THR A 27 -2.07 -3.62 3.61
C THR A 27 -2.45 -3.39 5.06
N ASP A 28 -3.64 -2.85 5.30
CA ASP A 28 -4.31 -2.78 6.60
C ASP A 28 -3.41 -2.16 7.67
N LEU A 29 -2.80 -1.01 7.33
CA LEU A 29 -1.88 -0.31 8.22
C LEU A 29 -2.62 0.19 9.46
N HIS A 30 -3.86 0.66 9.29
CA HIS A 30 -4.73 1.17 10.36
C HIS A 30 -3.97 1.99 11.39
N TRP A 31 -3.51 3.18 11.00
CA TRP A 31 -2.82 4.05 11.95
C TRP A 31 -3.83 4.67 12.93
N ASP A 32 -3.68 4.37 14.22
CA ASP A 32 -4.42 5.02 15.31
C ASP A 32 -3.65 6.27 15.81
N PRO A 33 -4.08 7.49 15.47
CA PRO A 33 -3.44 8.71 15.94
C PRO A 33 -3.72 8.98 17.43
N THR A 34 -4.61 8.21 18.07
CA THR A 34 -4.97 8.34 19.48
C THR A 34 -4.18 7.42 20.41
N TYR A 35 -3.32 6.55 19.85
CA TYR A 35 -2.52 5.63 20.64
C TYR A 35 -1.54 6.39 21.56
N GLU A 36 -1.75 6.27 22.87
CA GLU A 36 -0.90 6.86 23.90
C GLU A 36 -0.84 5.92 25.11
N LEU A 37 0.35 5.66 25.66
CA LEU A 37 0.47 4.83 26.85
C LEU A 37 -0.17 5.54 28.05
N SER A 38 -1.02 4.81 28.77
CA SER A 38 -1.80 5.34 29.89
C SER A 38 -1.81 4.35 31.06
N ASP A 39 -1.91 4.86 32.28
CA ASP A 39 -2.12 4.04 33.48
C ASP A 39 -3.52 3.40 33.49
N ASP A 40 -4.48 3.93 32.71
CA ASP A 40 -5.77 3.30 32.46
C ASP A 40 -5.74 2.55 31.12
N PRO A 41 -5.76 1.21 31.13
CA PRO A 41 -5.74 0.39 29.92
C PRO A 41 -6.89 0.65 28.94
N GLN A 42 -8.01 1.24 29.38
CA GLN A 42 -9.15 1.56 28.51
C GLN A 42 -8.95 2.86 27.72
N LEU A 43 -7.97 3.69 28.10
CA LEU A 43 -7.69 4.98 27.49
C LEU A 43 -6.48 4.96 26.55
N VAL A 44 -5.85 3.79 26.34
CA VAL A 44 -4.65 3.67 25.51
C VAL A 44 -4.90 4.03 24.05
N CYS A 45 -6.06 3.64 23.52
CA CYS A 45 -6.40 3.83 22.11
C CYS A 45 -7.91 3.81 21.91
N GLN A 46 -8.43 4.65 21.03
CA GLN A 46 -9.87 4.66 20.73
C GLN A 46 -10.31 3.45 19.90
N SER A 47 -9.41 2.91 19.05
CA SER A 47 -9.64 1.70 18.25
C SER A 47 -10.04 0.46 19.06
N SER A 48 -9.68 0.41 20.34
CA SER A 48 -10.05 -0.71 21.21
C SER A 48 -11.54 -0.80 21.51
N GLY A 49 -12.31 0.29 21.34
CA GLY A 49 -13.72 0.35 21.73
C GLY A 49 -13.93 0.17 23.23
N LYS A 50 -13.03 0.73 24.06
CA LYS A 50 -12.97 0.59 25.55
C LYS A 50 -12.54 -0.79 26.04
N ARG A 51 -12.09 -1.69 25.16
CA ARG A 51 -11.44 -2.93 25.60
C ARG A 51 -10.07 -2.57 26.20
N PRO A 52 -9.72 -3.11 27.38
CA PRO A 52 -8.46 -2.73 28.03
C PRO A 52 -7.24 -3.26 27.26
N ALA A 53 -6.34 -2.37 26.87
CA ALA A 53 -5.02 -2.67 26.32
C ALA A 53 -4.00 -2.87 27.46
N ALA A 54 -4.17 -3.97 28.21
CA ALA A 54 -3.48 -4.18 29.48
C ALA A 54 -1.96 -4.39 29.36
N ASN A 55 -1.45 -4.73 28.18
CA ASN A 55 -0.03 -4.95 27.92
C ASN A 55 0.50 -3.99 26.86
N ALA A 56 -0.10 -2.79 26.78
CA ALA A 56 0.29 -1.77 25.82
C ALA A 56 1.78 -1.43 25.92
N GLY A 57 2.47 -1.53 24.79
CA GLY A 57 3.88 -1.20 24.66
C GLY A 57 4.12 -0.17 23.57
N GLN A 58 5.36 0.26 23.41
CA GLN A 58 5.72 1.31 22.45
C GLN A 58 5.30 1.01 21.00
N PHE A 59 5.20 -0.27 20.65
CA PHE A 59 4.84 -0.75 19.30
C PHE A 59 3.37 -1.21 19.18
N GLY A 60 2.56 -1.04 20.21
CA GLY A 60 1.13 -1.35 20.16
C GLY A 60 0.65 -2.29 21.26
N ASP A 61 -0.61 -2.70 21.12
CA ASP A 61 -1.28 -3.75 21.88
C ASP A 61 -2.22 -4.48 20.91
N TYR A 62 -2.48 -5.77 21.14
CA TYR A 62 -3.38 -6.56 20.29
C TYR A 62 -4.85 -6.07 20.32
N ALA A 63 -5.24 -5.27 21.31
CA ALA A 63 -6.55 -4.65 21.38
C ALA A 63 -6.66 -3.36 20.56
N CYS A 64 -5.53 -2.77 20.14
CA CYS A 64 -5.46 -1.50 19.43
C CYS A 64 -5.09 -1.70 17.96
N ASP A 65 -5.45 -0.72 17.14
CA ASP A 65 -4.83 -0.50 15.84
C ASP A 65 -3.40 0.08 16.00
N SER A 66 -2.68 0.22 14.88
CA SER A 66 -1.24 0.48 14.87
C SER A 66 -0.88 1.87 15.40
N PRO A 67 0.02 2.02 16.38
CA PRO A 67 0.65 3.31 16.66
C PRO A 67 1.59 3.71 15.52
N TRP A 68 1.86 5.02 15.39
CA TRP A 68 2.79 5.53 14.38
C TRP A 68 4.16 4.84 14.42
N LEU A 69 4.65 4.47 15.61
CA LEU A 69 5.94 3.82 15.72
C LEU A 69 5.97 2.43 15.06
N LEU A 70 4.87 1.68 15.09
CA LEU A 70 4.78 0.39 14.41
C LEU A 70 4.77 0.58 12.89
N ILE A 71 4.01 1.55 12.39
CA ILE A 71 4.01 1.94 10.96
C ILE A 71 5.41 2.33 10.50
N ASN A 72 6.05 3.24 11.23
CA ASN A 72 7.40 3.69 10.89
C ASN A 72 8.38 2.50 10.92
N SER A 73 8.32 1.66 11.96
CA SER A 73 9.17 0.48 12.06
C SER A 73 8.96 -0.51 10.92
N SER A 74 7.73 -0.72 10.43
CA SER A 74 7.46 -1.68 9.35
C SER A 74 8.01 -1.18 8.01
N VAL A 75 7.81 0.10 7.69
CA VAL A 75 8.32 0.70 6.43
C VAL A 75 9.85 0.72 6.40
N TYR A 76 10.51 1.05 7.53
CA TYR A 76 11.97 0.96 7.61
C TYR A 76 12.48 -0.50 7.58
N ALA A 77 11.76 -1.45 8.17
CA ALA A 77 12.12 -2.86 8.07
C ALA A 77 12.04 -3.37 6.62
N MET A 78 11.04 -2.95 5.85
CA MET A 78 10.98 -3.24 4.40
C MET A 78 12.23 -2.75 3.69
N LYS A 79 12.71 -1.53 4.00
CA LYS A 79 13.91 -0.95 3.40
C LYS A 79 15.16 -1.75 3.76
N ASP A 80 15.27 -2.20 5.01
CA ASP A 80 16.43 -2.98 5.47
C ASP A 80 16.47 -4.38 4.83
N ILE A 81 15.31 -5.00 4.56
CA ILE A 81 15.21 -6.34 3.99
C ILE A 81 15.39 -6.33 2.46
N LEU A 82 14.66 -5.46 1.77
CA LEU A 82 14.70 -5.31 0.31
C LEU A 82 14.62 -3.82 -0.02
N PRO A 83 15.78 -3.13 -0.11
CA PRO A 83 15.82 -1.68 -0.28
C PRO A 83 15.37 -1.22 -1.67
N ASP A 84 15.54 -2.07 -2.68
CA ASP A 84 15.31 -1.75 -4.09
C ASP A 84 14.38 -2.78 -4.74
N PRO A 85 13.09 -2.85 -4.32
CA PRO A 85 12.09 -3.69 -4.98
C PRO A 85 11.72 -3.12 -6.36
N ASP A 86 11.20 -3.97 -7.24
CA ASP A 86 10.72 -3.52 -8.56
C ASP A 86 9.54 -2.55 -8.43
N PHE A 87 8.67 -2.80 -7.45
CA PHE A 87 7.52 -1.95 -7.07
C PHE A 87 7.00 -2.33 -5.68
N ILE A 88 6.01 -1.58 -5.19
CA ILE A 88 5.24 -1.89 -3.99
C ILE A 88 3.76 -1.97 -4.36
N VAL A 89 3.03 -2.91 -3.79
CA VAL A 89 1.57 -2.95 -3.79
C VAL A 89 1.08 -2.56 -2.40
N TRP A 90 0.20 -1.56 -2.32
CA TRP A 90 -0.39 -1.09 -1.06
C TRP A 90 -1.92 -1.10 -1.16
N THR A 91 -2.58 -2.02 -0.47
CA THR A 91 -4.02 -2.25 -0.64
C THR A 91 -4.93 -1.52 0.35
N GLY A 92 -4.43 -0.44 0.96
CA GLY A 92 -5.23 0.50 1.77
C GLY A 92 -5.59 -0.01 3.16
N ASP A 93 -6.71 0.49 3.69
CA ASP A 93 -7.20 0.32 5.07
C ASP A 93 -6.27 0.99 6.09
N ASP A 94 -6.24 2.31 5.98
CA ASP A 94 -5.29 3.21 6.64
C ASP A 94 -5.81 3.80 7.94
N THR A 95 -7.12 4.06 8.03
CA THR A 95 -7.73 4.73 9.18
C THR A 95 -8.18 3.72 10.24
N PRO A 96 -8.11 4.05 11.54
CA PRO A 96 -8.32 3.08 12.60
C PRO A 96 -9.79 2.66 12.68
N HIS A 97 -10.09 1.55 13.36
CA HIS A 97 -11.39 1.08 13.81
C HIS A 97 -12.00 1.95 14.93
N ALA A 98 -12.00 3.27 14.75
CA ALA A 98 -12.60 4.26 15.63
C ALA A 98 -13.46 5.27 14.85
N ASP A 99 -14.37 5.96 15.54
CA ASP A 99 -15.19 7.03 14.96
C ASP A 99 -14.51 8.39 15.17
N LEU A 100 -13.53 8.69 14.32
CA LEU A 100 -12.67 9.88 14.43
C LEU A 100 -13.08 11.02 13.49
N GLY A 101 -14.21 10.91 12.79
CA GLY A 101 -14.70 11.91 11.85
C GLY A 101 -14.11 11.82 10.44
N ALA A 102 -14.56 12.70 9.54
CA ALA A 102 -14.13 12.73 8.14
C ALA A 102 -12.78 13.42 7.96
N GLU A 103 -12.50 14.38 8.84
CA GLU A 103 -11.33 15.25 8.83
C GLU A 103 -10.02 14.51 9.06
N VAL A 104 -10.06 13.29 9.61
CA VAL A 104 -8.84 12.49 9.86
C VAL A 104 -8.43 11.62 8.67
N VAL A 105 -9.35 11.31 7.74
CA VAL A 105 -9.10 10.34 6.67
C VAL A 105 -7.95 10.79 5.78
N LEU A 106 -8.05 11.99 5.21
CA LEU A 106 -7.04 12.51 4.28
C LEU A 106 -5.69 12.80 4.96
N PRO A 107 -5.62 13.38 6.18
CA PRO A 107 -4.36 13.47 6.91
C PRO A 107 -3.68 12.12 7.15
N ILE A 108 -4.44 11.07 7.48
CA ILE A 108 -3.88 9.72 7.68
C ILE A 108 -3.30 9.18 6.36
N ILE A 109 -4.07 9.17 5.27
CA ILE A 109 -3.61 8.73 3.94
C ILE A 109 -2.38 9.53 3.51
N SER A 110 -2.37 10.84 3.77
CA SER A 110 -1.24 11.73 3.45
C SER A 110 0.03 11.35 4.20
N ASN A 111 -0.07 11.07 5.51
CA ASN A 111 1.09 10.68 6.33
C ASN A 111 1.65 9.32 5.90
N LEU A 112 0.79 8.34 5.62
CA LEU A 112 1.21 7.02 5.15
C LEU A 112 1.84 7.09 3.76
N THR A 113 1.23 7.84 2.86
CA THR A 113 1.81 8.15 1.54
C THR A 113 3.19 8.81 1.69
N HIS A 114 3.31 9.76 2.62
CA HIS A 114 4.57 10.48 2.86
C HIS A 114 5.69 9.56 3.34
N ILE A 115 5.45 8.73 4.37
CA ILE A 115 6.51 7.84 4.89
C ILE A 115 6.95 6.80 3.85
N ILE A 116 6.02 6.25 3.07
CA ILE A 116 6.34 5.32 1.97
C ILE A 116 7.21 6.03 0.93
N SER A 117 6.80 7.22 0.46
CA SER A 117 7.57 8.02 -0.51
C SER A 117 8.93 8.48 0.01
N GLN A 118 9.05 8.77 1.31
CA GLN A 118 10.31 9.16 1.92
C GLN A 118 11.31 8.00 1.97
N VAL A 119 10.85 6.80 2.31
CA VAL A 119 11.72 5.62 2.45
C VAL A 119 12.01 4.97 1.09
N PHE A 120 11.06 5.04 0.15
CA PHE A 120 11.16 4.47 -1.19
C PHE A 120 10.96 5.53 -2.30
N PRO A 121 11.82 6.56 -2.38
CA PRO A 121 11.60 7.72 -3.25
C PRO A 121 11.67 7.43 -4.76
N ASN A 122 12.23 6.28 -5.16
CA ASN A 122 12.41 5.90 -6.56
C ASN A 122 11.60 4.64 -6.94
N THR A 123 10.67 4.20 -6.09
CA THR A 123 9.91 2.96 -6.28
C THR A 123 8.47 3.31 -6.63
N LYS A 124 7.94 2.72 -7.72
CA LYS A 124 6.52 2.87 -8.07
C LYS A 124 5.65 2.09 -7.08
N VAL A 125 4.58 2.72 -6.61
CA VAL A 125 3.61 2.11 -5.70
C VAL A 125 2.28 1.95 -6.43
N TYR A 126 1.78 0.73 -6.51
CA TYR A 126 0.43 0.44 -6.96
C TYR A 126 -0.48 0.39 -5.74
N SER A 127 -1.19 1.49 -5.51
CA SER A 127 -2.07 1.67 -4.35
C SER A 127 -3.54 1.40 -4.67
N ALA A 128 -4.29 0.92 -3.68
CA ALA A 128 -5.74 0.84 -3.72
C ALA A 128 -6.31 1.41 -2.42
N MET A 129 -7.55 1.92 -2.48
CA MET A 129 -8.27 2.34 -1.28
C MET A 129 -9.00 1.16 -0.66
N GLY A 130 -8.82 0.99 0.65
CA GLY A 130 -9.61 0.10 1.49
C GLY A 130 -10.96 0.71 1.87
N ASN A 131 -11.78 -0.06 2.57
CA ASN A 131 -13.10 0.40 2.99
C ASN A 131 -13.05 1.38 4.17
N HIS A 132 -11.93 1.45 4.90
CA HIS A 132 -11.68 2.44 5.94
C HIS A 132 -11.15 3.79 5.42
N ASP A 133 -10.77 3.89 4.15
CA ASP A 133 -10.14 5.08 3.57
C ASP A 133 -11.16 6.11 3.09
N PHE A 134 -12.35 6.10 3.68
CA PHE A 134 -13.47 6.97 3.32
C PHE A 134 -14.33 7.28 4.54
N HIS A 135 -15.04 8.40 4.51
CA HIS A 135 -16.02 8.74 5.53
C HIS A 135 -17.40 9.05 4.93
N PRO A 136 -18.49 8.43 5.42
CA PRO A 136 -18.49 7.34 6.40
C PRO A 136 -17.83 6.07 5.85
N LYS A 137 -17.26 5.25 6.72
CA LYS A 137 -16.55 4.02 6.32
C LYS A 137 -17.43 3.11 5.48
N SER A 138 -16.81 2.44 4.51
CA SER A 138 -17.45 1.52 3.57
C SER A 138 -18.51 2.14 2.65
N GLN A 139 -18.70 3.47 2.68
CA GLN A 139 -19.64 4.20 1.82
C GLN A 139 -18.97 4.84 0.60
N LEU A 140 -17.95 4.20 0.05
CA LEU A 140 -17.22 4.67 -1.13
C LEU A 140 -18.18 4.87 -2.32
N PRO A 141 -18.34 6.10 -2.84
CA PRO A 141 -19.28 6.39 -3.91
C PRO A 141 -18.83 5.77 -5.24
N ALA A 142 -19.78 5.53 -6.14
CA ALA A 142 -19.51 5.02 -7.49
C ALA A 142 -18.98 6.10 -8.45
N GLY A 143 -19.27 7.38 -8.18
CA GLY A 143 -18.84 8.53 -8.96
C GLY A 143 -17.71 9.32 -8.30
N PRO A 144 -17.40 10.52 -8.85
CA PRO A 144 -16.37 11.40 -8.30
C PRO A 144 -16.66 11.83 -6.86
N ASP A 145 -15.61 12.06 -6.10
CA ASP A 145 -15.65 12.53 -4.72
C ASP A 145 -14.37 13.29 -4.36
N ASP A 146 -14.47 14.22 -3.42
CA ASP A 146 -13.33 15.05 -2.99
C ASP A 146 -12.21 14.22 -2.34
N ILE A 147 -12.54 13.13 -1.63
CA ILE A 147 -11.53 12.21 -1.10
C ILE A 147 -10.76 11.54 -2.25
N TYR A 148 -11.43 11.15 -3.34
CA TYR A 148 -10.74 10.59 -4.50
C TYR A 148 -9.86 11.63 -5.19
N ASP A 149 -10.34 12.87 -5.31
CA ASP A 149 -9.58 13.96 -5.91
C ASP A 149 -8.30 14.25 -5.13
N GLN A 150 -8.41 14.39 -3.80
CA GLN A 150 -7.26 14.68 -2.95
C GLN A 150 -6.28 13.50 -2.86
N THR A 151 -6.78 12.26 -2.73
CA THR A 151 -5.91 11.07 -2.74
C THR A 151 -5.19 10.90 -4.08
N ALA A 152 -5.82 11.21 -5.22
CA ALA A 152 -5.15 11.23 -6.52
C ALA A 152 -4.04 12.29 -6.62
N GLU A 153 -4.15 13.43 -5.92
CA GLU A 153 -3.07 14.41 -5.84
C GLU A 153 -1.91 13.90 -4.97
N MET A 154 -2.20 13.20 -3.88
CA MET A 154 -1.16 12.58 -3.03
C MET A 154 -0.39 11.49 -3.79
N TRP A 155 -1.08 10.69 -4.60
CA TRP A 155 -0.51 9.57 -5.36
C TRP A 155 -0.05 9.96 -6.78
N GLN A 156 0.04 11.26 -7.08
CA GLN A 156 0.30 11.72 -8.45
C GLN A 156 1.62 11.22 -9.07
N ASP A 157 2.65 10.99 -8.25
CA ASP A 157 3.94 10.48 -8.72
C ASP A 157 3.91 8.96 -9.02
N TRP A 158 2.87 8.28 -8.55
CA TRP A 158 2.66 6.85 -8.74
C TRP A 158 1.68 6.53 -9.88
N LEU A 159 0.87 7.51 -10.27
CA LEU A 159 -0.19 7.35 -11.26
C LEU A 159 0.19 8.00 -12.59
N ASP A 160 0.06 7.26 -13.68
CA ASP A 160 0.07 7.85 -15.02
C ASP A 160 -1.13 8.82 -15.16
N PRO A 161 -1.04 9.86 -16.02
CA PRO A 161 -2.11 10.86 -16.15
C PRO A 161 -3.50 10.27 -16.40
N ALA A 162 -3.60 9.22 -17.22
CA ALA A 162 -4.87 8.53 -17.50
C ALA A 162 -5.40 7.78 -16.26
N SER A 163 -4.53 7.17 -15.46
CA SER A 163 -4.88 6.48 -14.21
C SER A 163 -5.36 7.47 -13.16
N LYS A 164 -4.70 8.64 -13.07
CA LYS A 164 -5.15 9.74 -12.21
C LYS A 164 -6.56 10.18 -12.57
N GLU A 165 -6.87 10.33 -13.86
CA GLU A 165 -8.22 10.67 -14.31
C GLU A 165 -9.28 9.60 -13.99
N THR A 166 -8.96 8.30 -14.14
CA THR A 166 -9.93 7.24 -13.78
C THR A 166 -10.11 7.13 -12.27
N PHE A 167 -9.03 7.33 -11.50
CA PHE A 167 -9.10 7.31 -10.04
C PHE A 167 -10.04 8.40 -9.53
N LYS A 168 -9.89 9.64 -10.00
CA LYS A 168 -10.80 10.74 -9.63
C LYS A 168 -12.27 10.47 -9.95
N LYS A 169 -12.56 9.66 -10.97
CA LYS A 169 -13.94 9.33 -11.36
C LYS A 169 -14.59 8.27 -10.48
N GLY A 170 -13.81 7.46 -9.76
CA GLY A 170 -14.41 6.36 -9.01
C GLY A 170 -13.48 5.48 -8.17
N GLY A 171 -12.29 5.94 -7.79
CA GLY A 171 -11.36 5.22 -6.92
C GLY A 171 -10.80 3.92 -7.52
N TYR A 172 -10.63 3.85 -8.85
CA TYR A 172 -10.01 2.71 -9.52
C TYR A 172 -9.16 3.16 -10.72
N TYR A 173 -8.20 2.32 -11.11
CA TYR A 173 -7.34 2.57 -12.26
C TYR A 173 -6.63 1.29 -12.71
N THR A 174 -5.87 1.38 -13.80
CA THR A 174 -5.01 0.30 -14.28
C THR A 174 -3.69 0.89 -14.73
N GLU A 175 -2.61 0.24 -14.34
CA GLU A 175 -1.25 0.63 -14.70
C GLU A 175 -0.52 -0.50 -15.42
N LYS A 176 0.49 -0.13 -16.20
CA LYS A 176 1.42 -1.12 -16.75
C LYS A 176 2.51 -1.42 -15.72
N LEU A 177 2.91 -2.69 -15.63
CA LEU A 177 4.09 -3.04 -14.84
C LEU A 177 5.35 -2.44 -15.47
N LEU A 178 6.22 -1.91 -14.63
CA LEU A 178 7.53 -1.40 -15.05
C LEU A 178 8.34 -2.50 -15.73
N ASN A 179 8.96 -2.19 -16.87
CA ASN A 179 9.91 -3.05 -17.59
C ASN A 179 9.43 -4.46 -17.99
N GLN A 180 8.13 -4.75 -17.97
CA GLN A 180 7.57 -6.02 -18.44
C GLN A 180 6.49 -5.79 -19.49
N THR A 181 6.77 -6.14 -20.74
CA THR A 181 5.76 -6.12 -21.80
C THR A 181 4.73 -7.22 -21.56
N GLY A 182 3.48 -6.85 -21.26
CA GLY A 182 2.33 -7.77 -21.23
C GLY A 182 1.67 -8.00 -19.87
N PHE A 183 2.17 -7.41 -18.79
CA PHE A 183 1.54 -7.47 -17.46
C PHE A 183 1.00 -6.10 -17.03
N GLN A 184 -0.18 -6.11 -16.42
CA GLN A 184 -0.88 -4.91 -15.91
C GLN A 184 -1.27 -5.16 -14.46
N ASP A 185 -1.18 -4.13 -13.63
CA ASP A 185 -1.74 -4.15 -12.30
C ASP A 185 -3.01 -3.30 -12.26
N ALA A 186 -4.01 -3.75 -11.51
CA ALA A 186 -5.32 -3.13 -11.43
C ALA A 186 -5.62 -2.72 -9.99
N GLY A 187 -5.47 -1.43 -9.70
CA GLY A 187 -5.94 -0.83 -8.44
C GLY A 187 -7.47 -0.77 -8.44
N THR A 188 -8.11 -1.57 -7.59
CA THR A 188 -9.57 -1.60 -7.44
C THR A 188 -9.96 -1.26 -6.02
N LYS A 189 -11.03 -0.48 -5.83
CA LYS A 189 -11.67 -0.33 -4.52
C LYS A 189 -12.44 -1.60 -4.17
N HIS A 190 -12.30 -2.09 -2.93
CA HIS A 190 -13.14 -3.17 -2.42
C HIS A 190 -14.21 -2.62 -1.47
N LYS A 191 -15.48 -2.94 -1.78
CA LYS A 191 -16.60 -2.71 -0.88
C LYS A 191 -16.90 -4.04 -0.19
N PRO A 192 -16.97 -4.11 1.15
CA PRO A 192 -17.43 -5.33 1.82
C PRO A 192 -18.86 -5.63 1.36
N LEU A 193 -19.08 -6.83 0.82
CA LEU A 193 -20.42 -7.38 0.63
C LEU A 193 -20.94 -7.74 2.03
N LEU A 194 -21.69 -6.84 2.65
CA LEU A 194 -22.58 -7.15 3.77
C LEU A 194 -24.01 -7.28 3.24
#